data_AF-A0AAW9VD91-F1
#
_entry.id   AF-A0AAW9VD91-F1
#
_cell.length_a   1.000
_cell.length_b   1.000
_cell.length_c   1.000
_cell.angle_alpha   90.00
_cell.angle_beta   90.00
_cell.angle_gamma   90.00
#
_symmetry.space_group_name_H-M   'P 1'
#
loop_
_entity.id
_entity.type
_entity.pdbx_description
1 polymer ?
#
loop_
_entity_poly.entity_id
_entity_poly.type
_entity_poly.pdbx_seq_one_letter_code
_entity_poly.pdbx_strand_id
1 'polypeptide(L)'
;MKWKIAEQGNIALVMVMVLMSIGLILLKALHYYQTRASYELSREEKYYQSFNLAESALAWGLTQHWVLKTDKLGSWVCQKEQNQGWVSCLKYYKNNQFILSGTGELLPNKSLTVYRWVIPIWNEGRLQARENGWIDYCPVAIKGFCQ
;
A
#
# COMPACT_ATOMS: atom_id res chain seq x y z
N MET A 1 -72.29 4.19 -33.09
CA MET A 1 -71.19 5.01 -32.55
C MET A 1 -69.91 4.20 -32.67
N LYS A 2 -69.15 4.40 -33.75
CA LYS A 2 -67.99 3.57 -34.11
C LYS A 2 -66.74 4.10 -33.40
N TRP A 3 -66.18 3.32 -32.48
CA TRP A 3 -64.87 3.57 -31.89
C TRP A 3 -63.79 3.40 -32.96
N LYS A 4 -63.12 4.50 -33.32
CA LYS A 4 -61.96 4.48 -34.20
C LYS A 4 -60.75 4.01 -33.40
N ILE A 5 -60.21 2.87 -33.77
CA ILE A 5 -58.91 2.35 -33.31
C ILE A 5 -57.84 3.27 -33.91
N ALA A 6 -57.28 4.15 -33.09
CA ALA A 6 -56.14 5.00 -33.44
C ALA A 6 -55.06 4.84 -32.36
N GLU A 7 -54.54 3.63 -32.16
CA GLU A 7 -53.61 3.37 -31.04
C GLU A 7 -52.37 2.51 -31.35
N GLN A 8 -52.22 1.92 -32.55
CA GLN A 8 -51.06 1.02 -32.79
C GLN A 8 -49.72 1.73 -32.99
N GLY A 9 -49.70 2.94 -33.55
CA GLY A 9 -48.46 3.70 -33.80
C GLY A 9 -47.84 4.32 -32.55
N ASN A 10 -48.66 4.70 -31.56
CA ASN A 10 -48.19 5.37 -30.34
C ASN A 10 -47.54 4.37 -29.37
N ILE A 11 -48.09 3.15 -29.26
CA ILE A 11 -47.56 2.09 -28.40
C ILE A 11 -46.18 1.60 -28.91
N ALA A 12 -45.99 1.50 -30.22
CA ALA A 12 -44.71 1.11 -30.81
C ALA A 12 -43.60 2.13 -30.51
N LEU A 13 -43.91 3.43 -30.58
CA LEU A 13 -42.96 4.49 -30.24
C LEU A 13 -42.60 4.47 -28.75
N VAL A 14 -43.58 4.28 -27.86
CA VAL A 14 -43.33 4.13 -26.42
C VAL A 14 -42.42 2.94 -26.14
N MET A 15 -42.65 1.79 -26.78
CA MET A 15 -41.78 0.61 -26.65
C MET A 15 -40.34 0.89 -27.08
N VAL A 16 -40.13 1.59 -28.19
CA VAL A 16 -38.77 1.98 -28.64
C VAL A 16 -38.12 2.92 -27.63
N MET A 17 -38.85 3.92 -27.12
CA MET A 17 -38.33 4.84 -26.09
C MET A 17 -37.96 4.11 -24.79
N VAL A 18 -38.78 3.14 -24.36
CA VAL A 18 -38.50 2.30 -23.19
C VAL A 18 -37.24 1.47 -23.43
N LEU A 19 -37.13 0.81 -24.59
CA LEU A 19 -35.93 0.02 -24.94
C LEU A 19 -34.67 0.89 -24.99
N MET A 20 -34.74 2.08 -25.58
CA MET A 20 -33.65 3.06 -25.59
C MET A 20 -33.28 3.49 -24.17
N SER A 21 -34.28 3.75 -23.32
CA SER A 21 -34.05 4.15 -21.93
C SER A 21 -33.38 3.06 -21.12
N ILE A 22 -33.82 1.81 -21.28
CA ILE A 22 -33.18 0.64 -20.65
C ILE A 22 -31.74 0.49 -21.13
N GLY A 23 -31.50 0.61 -22.44
CA GLY A 23 -30.14 0.56 -23.01
C GLY A 23 -29.22 1.64 -22.42
N LEU A 24 -29.73 2.87 -22.26
CA LEU A 24 -28.99 3.97 -21.64
C LEU A 24 -28.70 3.72 -20.15
N ILE A 25 -29.66 3.17 -19.40
CA ILE A 25 -29.47 2.82 -18.00
C ILE A 25 -28.39 1.73 -17.85
N LEU A 26 -28.44 0.69 -18.69
CA LEU A 26 -27.45 -0.38 -18.69
C LEU A 26 -26.04 0.14 -19.02
N LEU A 27 -25.93 0.99 -20.04
CA LEU A 27 -24.65 1.60 -20.43
C LEU A 27 -24.09 2.48 -19.30
N LYS A 28 -24.94 3.27 -18.64
CA LYS A 28 -24.53 4.09 -17.49
C LYS A 28 -24.08 3.24 -16.30
N ALA A 29 -24.81 2.17 -15.99
CA ALA A 29 -24.44 1.26 -14.93
C ALA A 29 -23.08 0.61 -15.22
N LEU A 30 -22.86 0.10 -16.44
CA LEU A 30 -21.59 -0.52 -16.83
C LEU A 30 -20.42 0.47 -16.73
N HIS A 31 -20.59 1.70 -17.24
CA HIS A 31 -19.57 2.73 -17.13
C HIS A 31 -19.23 3.08 -15.67
N TYR A 32 -20.26 3.15 -14.81
CA TYR A 32 -20.07 3.37 -13.38
C TYR A 32 -19.26 2.24 -12.74
N TYR A 33 -19.60 0.98 -12.99
CA TYR A 33 -18.86 -0.17 -12.46
C TYR A 33 -17.41 -0.20 -12.96
N GLN A 34 -17.17 0.06 -14.25
CA GLN A 34 -15.83 0.07 -14.82
C GLN A 34 -14.96 1.15 -14.17
N THR A 35 -15.49 2.37 -14.00
CA THR A 35 -14.75 3.49 -13.40
C THR A 35 -14.44 3.24 -11.93
N ARG A 36 -15.36 2.62 -11.19
CA ARG A 36 -15.14 2.24 -9.79
C ARG A 36 -14.08 1.15 -9.67
N ALA A 37 -14.15 0.12 -10.51
CA ALA A 37 -13.18 -0.96 -10.54
C ALA A 37 -11.77 -0.46 -10.88
N SER A 38 -11.64 0.43 -11.88
CA SER A 38 -10.33 0.98 -12.26
C SER A 38 -9.73 1.84 -11.14
N TYR A 39 -10.56 2.63 -10.45
CA TYR A 39 -10.09 3.46 -9.34
C TYR A 39 -9.57 2.62 -8.17
N GLU A 40 -10.32 1.59 -7.76
CA GLU A 40 -9.87 0.71 -6.68
C GLU A 40 -8.60 -0.06 -7.06
N LEU A 41 -8.54 -0.59 -8.30
CA LEU A 41 -7.35 -1.28 -8.80
C LEU A 41 -6.12 -0.37 -8.77
N SER A 42 -6.23 0.87 -9.26
CA SER A 42 -5.11 1.82 -9.23
C SER A 42 -4.65 2.16 -7.80
N ARG A 43 -5.53 2.09 -6.81
CA ARG A 43 -5.14 2.29 -5.39
C ARG A 43 -4.40 1.08 -4.86
N GLU A 44 -4.87 -0.13 -5.15
CA GLU A 44 -4.22 -1.37 -4.76
C GLU A 44 -2.83 -1.49 -5.41
N GLU A 45 -2.73 -1.23 -6.71
CA GLU A 45 -1.45 -1.24 -7.43
C GLU A 45 -0.43 -0.30 -6.77
N LYS A 46 -0.82 0.94 -6.46
CA LYS A 46 0.05 1.90 -5.77
C LYS A 46 0.45 1.42 -4.38
N TYR A 47 -0.48 0.82 -3.64
CA TYR A 47 -0.18 0.23 -2.33
C TYR A 47 0.86 -0.88 -2.44
N TYR A 48 0.69 -1.83 -3.36
CA TYR A 48 1.64 -2.92 -3.56
C TYR A 48 2.98 -2.44 -4.09
N GLN A 49 3.01 -1.46 -5.00
CA GLN A 49 4.25 -0.83 -5.44
C GLN A 49 5.00 -0.21 -4.26
N SER A 50 4.31 0.57 -3.42
CA SER A 50 4.89 1.18 -2.23
C SER A 50 5.38 0.14 -1.21
N PHE A 51 4.61 -0.92 -0.99
CA PHE A 51 4.97 -2.05 -0.14
C PHE A 51 6.25 -2.74 -0.65
N ASN A 52 6.32 -3.05 -1.94
CA ASN A 52 7.50 -3.66 -2.55
C ASN A 52 8.73 -2.76 -2.47
N LEU A 53 8.57 -1.43 -2.61
CA LEU A 53 9.64 -0.47 -2.40
C LEU A 53 10.12 -0.47 -0.94
N ALA A 54 9.20 -0.51 0.02
CA ALA A 54 9.52 -0.58 1.45
C ALA A 54 10.28 -1.87 1.80
N GLU A 55 9.83 -3.01 1.27
CA GLU A 55 10.49 -4.31 1.42
C GLU A 55 11.87 -4.35 0.73
N SER A 56 11.99 -3.75 -0.45
CA SER A 56 13.28 -3.64 -1.16
C SER A 56 14.26 -2.77 -0.36
N ALA A 57 13.79 -1.64 0.20
CA ALA A 57 14.59 -0.78 1.05
C ALA A 57 15.02 -1.50 2.34
N LEU A 58 14.15 -2.31 2.94
CA LEU A 58 14.48 -3.13 4.10
C LEU A 58 15.52 -4.19 3.76
N ALA A 59 15.34 -4.90 2.64
CA ALA A 59 16.29 -5.90 2.15
C ALA A 59 17.67 -5.28 1.87
N TRP A 60 17.71 -4.10 1.26
CA TRP A 60 18.94 -3.32 1.11
C TRP A 60 19.56 -2.94 2.47
N GLY A 61 18.74 -2.54 3.45
CA GLY A 61 19.19 -2.24 4.81
C GLY A 61 19.88 -3.43 5.49
N LEU A 62 19.47 -4.66 5.20
CA LEU A 62 20.11 -5.87 5.72
C LEU A 62 21.54 -6.07 5.18
N THR A 63 21.85 -5.56 3.98
CA THR A 63 23.20 -5.68 3.40
C THR A 63 24.16 -4.57 3.85
N GLN A 64 23.66 -3.55 4.57
CA GLN A 64 24.47 -2.43 5.04
C GLN A 64 25.17 -2.72 6.36
N HIS A 65 26.24 -1.96 6.62
CA HIS A 65 26.92 -1.93 7.91
C HIS A 65 26.27 -0.87 8.79
N TRP A 66 25.97 -1.23 10.03
CA TRP A 66 25.25 -0.36 10.96
C TRP A 66 26.08 0.00 12.17
N VAL A 67 25.97 1.26 12.60
CA VAL A 67 26.47 1.69 13.91
C VAL A 67 25.44 1.28 14.96
N LEU A 68 25.74 0.20 15.68
CA LEU A 68 24.86 -0.39 16.68
C LEU A 68 24.83 0.47 17.94
N LYS A 69 23.82 1.34 18.06
CA LYS A 69 23.53 2.09 19.29
C LYS A 69 22.56 1.29 20.15
N THR A 70 22.94 0.99 21.39
CA THR A 70 22.16 0.15 22.33
C THR A 70 21.29 0.96 23.31
N ASP A 71 21.10 2.25 23.04
CA ASP A 71 20.20 3.08 23.84
C ASP A 71 18.73 2.79 23.49
N LYS A 72 17.94 2.38 24.48
CA LYS A 72 16.50 2.09 24.33
C LYS A 72 15.67 3.33 23.98
N LEU A 73 16.12 4.51 24.40
CA LEU A 73 15.50 5.79 24.08
C LEU A 73 16.18 6.45 22.87
N GLY A 74 17.13 5.76 22.24
CA GLY A 74 17.86 6.26 21.08
C GLY A 74 16.95 6.53 19.89
N SER A 75 17.28 7.58 19.15
CA SER A 75 16.66 7.88 17.86
C SER A 75 16.95 6.78 16.84
N TRP A 76 16.05 6.65 15.85
CA TRP A 76 16.30 5.82 14.67
C TRP A 76 17.58 6.27 13.99
N VAL A 77 18.45 5.32 13.66
CA VAL A 77 19.62 5.55 12.80
C VAL A 77 19.20 5.17 11.40
N CYS A 78 19.21 6.10 10.45
CA CYS A 78 18.76 5.86 9.08
C CYS A 78 19.92 5.94 8.10
N GLN A 79 19.86 5.10 7.07
CA GLN A 79 20.71 5.16 5.90
C GLN A 79 19.84 5.34 4.65
N LYS A 80 20.35 6.11 3.69
CA LYS A 80 19.69 6.36 2.42
C LYS A 80 20.61 5.94 1.27
N GLU A 81 20.06 5.14 0.38
CA GLU A 81 20.71 4.75 -0.87
C GLU A 81 20.61 5.89 -1.89
N GLN A 82 21.67 6.13 -2.66
CA GLN A 82 21.79 7.32 -3.50
C GLN A 82 21.06 7.22 -4.85
N ASN A 83 20.96 6.04 -5.46
CA ASN A 83 20.45 5.89 -6.83
C ASN A 83 18.93 5.71 -6.90
N GLN A 84 18.40 4.81 -6.08
CA GLN A 84 16.99 4.44 -5.96
C GLN A 84 16.30 5.18 -4.81
N GLY A 85 17.06 5.87 -3.95
CA GLY A 85 16.50 6.67 -2.88
C GLY A 85 15.93 5.85 -1.73
N TRP A 86 16.24 4.56 -1.65
CA TRP A 86 15.78 3.67 -0.57
C TRP A 86 16.21 4.21 0.79
N VAL A 87 15.29 4.20 1.74
CA VAL A 87 15.58 4.59 3.13
C VAL A 87 15.28 3.40 4.02
N SER A 88 16.30 3.01 4.79
CA SER A 88 16.18 2.01 5.83
C SER A 88 16.65 2.60 7.15
N CYS A 89 16.00 2.23 8.26
CA CYS A 89 16.36 2.71 9.58
C CYS A 89 16.46 1.56 10.58
N LEU A 90 17.39 1.66 11.51
CA LEU A 90 17.63 0.70 12.57
C LEU A 90 17.38 1.35 13.93
N LYS A 91 16.71 0.62 14.81
CA LYS A 91 16.51 1.03 16.21
C LYS A 91 16.66 -0.15 17.14
N TYR A 92 17.32 0.10 18.27
CA TYR A 92 17.46 -0.89 19.33
C TYR A 92 16.15 -1.03 20.12
N TYR A 93 15.86 -2.26 20.55
CA TYR A 93 14.71 -2.54 21.39
C TYR A 93 15.10 -3.13 22.76
N LYS A 94 15.40 -4.44 22.84
CA LYS A 94 15.82 -5.11 24.09
C LYS A 94 16.56 -6.41 23.79
N ASN A 95 17.38 -6.87 24.73
CA ASN A 95 18.04 -8.18 24.69
C ASN A 95 18.79 -8.44 23.36
N ASN A 96 19.62 -7.48 22.92
CA ASN A 96 20.30 -7.52 21.62
C ASN A 96 19.38 -7.64 20.39
N GLN A 97 18.09 -7.37 20.53
CA GLN A 97 17.16 -7.30 19.40
C GLN A 97 17.06 -5.87 18.89
N PHE A 98 17.11 -5.77 17.58
CA PHE A 98 16.93 -4.52 16.85
C PHE A 98 15.75 -4.68 15.89
N ILE A 99 15.21 -3.55 15.49
CA ILE A 99 14.20 -3.48 14.44
C ILE A 99 14.80 -2.70 13.30
N LEU A 100 14.81 -3.33 12.14
CA LEU A 100 15.09 -2.69 10.87
C LEU A 100 13.76 -2.29 10.24
N SER A 101 13.69 -1.10 9.67
CA SER A 101 12.56 -0.63 8.87
C SER A 101 13.00 -0.29 7.47
N GLY A 102 12.08 -0.42 6.52
CA GLY A 102 12.22 0.10 5.16
C GLY A 102 11.00 0.93 4.80
N THR A 103 11.20 2.01 4.04
CA THR A 103 10.12 2.93 3.67
C THR A 103 9.94 3.01 2.16
N GLY A 104 8.70 2.95 1.70
CA GLY A 104 8.30 3.20 0.32
C GLY A 104 7.37 4.41 0.24
N GLU A 105 7.50 5.23 -0.79
CA GLU A 105 6.57 6.34 -1.03
C GLU A 105 5.23 5.81 -1.55
N LEU A 106 4.11 6.28 -1.02
CA LEU A 106 2.76 5.88 -1.45
C LEU A 106 2.03 7.04 -2.14
N LEU A 107 2.10 8.22 -1.51
CA LEU A 107 1.61 9.49 -2.03
C LEU A 107 2.61 10.58 -1.62
N PRO A 108 2.57 11.78 -2.22
CA PRO A 108 3.33 12.91 -1.73
C PRO A 108 3.07 13.11 -0.23
N ASN A 109 4.13 13.11 0.58
CA ASN A 109 4.10 13.20 2.05
C ASN A 109 3.43 12.02 2.78
N LYS A 110 3.21 10.88 2.13
CA LYS A 110 2.73 9.65 2.78
C LYS A 110 3.59 8.47 2.34
N SER A 111 4.30 7.88 3.30
CA SER A 111 5.07 6.67 3.10
C SER A 111 4.39 5.47 3.75
N LEU A 112 4.71 4.29 3.22
CA LEU A 112 4.47 3.01 3.86
C LEU A 112 5.78 2.53 4.48
N THR A 113 5.72 2.08 5.72
CA THR A 113 6.89 1.54 6.43
C THR A 113 6.65 0.10 6.81
N VAL A 114 7.60 -0.78 6.49
CA VAL A 114 7.62 -2.18 6.92
C VAL A 114 8.73 -2.39 7.94
N TYR A 115 8.57 -3.39 8.80
CA TYR A 115 9.50 -3.67 9.90
C TYR A 115 9.94 -5.13 9.90
N ARG A 116 11.17 -5.35 10.38
CA ARG A 116 11.69 -6.70 10.59
C ARG A 116 12.56 -6.78 11.83
N TRP A 117 12.34 -7.83 12.61
CA TRP A 117 13.24 -8.17 13.72
C TRP A 117 14.60 -8.64 13.18
N VAL A 118 15.67 -8.05 13.70
CA VAL A 118 17.03 -8.37 13.33
C VAL A 118 17.92 -8.53 14.56
N ILE A 119 18.97 -9.34 14.40
CA ILE A 119 19.99 -9.61 15.42
C ILE A 119 21.33 -9.13 14.86
N PRO A 120 22.14 -8.38 15.63
CA PRO A 120 23.43 -7.91 15.16
C PRO A 120 24.47 -9.02 15.14
N ILE A 121 25.30 -9.03 14.10
CA ILE A 121 26.56 -9.75 14.04
C ILE A 121 27.65 -8.77 14.48
N TRP A 122 27.95 -8.73 15.78
CA TRP A 122 28.78 -7.70 16.42
C TRP A 122 30.15 -7.49 15.77
N ASN A 123 30.78 -8.56 15.27
CA ASN A 123 32.12 -8.49 14.69
C ASN A 123 32.15 -7.76 13.33
N GLU A 124 31.02 -7.69 12.63
CA GLU A 124 30.94 -7.14 11.27
C GLU A 124 30.02 -5.91 11.20
N GLY A 125 29.28 -5.57 12.27
CA GLY A 125 28.26 -4.52 12.21
C GLY A 125 27.12 -4.82 11.23
N ARG A 126 27.00 -6.09 10.79
CA ARG A 126 25.96 -6.58 9.91
C ARG A 126 24.75 -7.08 10.69
N LEU A 127 23.63 -7.21 10.01
CA LEU A 127 22.38 -7.64 10.61
C LEU A 127 21.99 -9.00 10.04
N GLN A 128 21.58 -9.90 10.92
CA GLN A 128 20.92 -11.14 10.54
C GLN A 128 19.42 -10.99 10.76
N ALA A 129 18.64 -11.26 9.73
CA ALA A 129 17.20 -11.25 9.85
C ALA A 129 16.70 -12.43 10.68
N ARG A 130 15.75 -12.18 11.58
CA ARG A 130 15.10 -13.24 12.35
C ARG A 130 14.16 -14.03 11.44
N GLU A 131 14.16 -15.36 11.59
CA GLU A 131 13.14 -16.22 10.99
C GLU A 131 11.74 -15.81 11.49
N ASN A 132 10.77 -15.75 10.57
CA ASN A 132 9.39 -15.32 10.85
C ASN A 132 9.28 -13.95 11.53
N GLY A 133 10.23 -13.05 11.27
CA GLY A 133 10.30 -11.72 11.89
C GLY A 133 9.70 -10.56 11.08
N TRP A 134 8.97 -10.83 10.00
CA TRP A 134 8.40 -9.83 9.08
C TRP A 134 7.10 -9.25 9.63
N ILE A 135 6.98 -7.92 9.64
CA ILE A 135 5.86 -7.24 10.29
C ILE A 135 5.48 -5.97 9.51
N ASP A 136 4.21 -5.86 9.15
CA ASP A 136 3.60 -4.74 8.42
C ASP A 136 3.03 -3.64 9.35
N TYR A 137 3.12 -3.84 10.66
CA TYR A 137 2.74 -2.89 11.71
C TYR A 137 3.89 -2.62 12.69
N CYS A 138 3.75 -1.59 13.53
CA CYS A 138 4.77 -1.29 14.54
C CYS A 138 4.89 -2.44 15.56
N PRO A 139 6.03 -3.12 15.64
CA PRO A 139 6.15 -4.36 16.41
C PRO A 139 6.27 -4.14 17.93
N VAL A 140 6.35 -2.88 18.36
CA VAL A 140 6.55 -2.48 19.75
C VAL A 140 5.38 -1.60 20.19
N ALA A 141 4.64 -2.06 21.21
CA ALA A 141 3.49 -1.33 21.76
C ALA A 141 3.86 -0.08 22.60
N ILE A 142 5.10 0.41 22.49
CA ILE A 142 5.57 1.61 23.20
C ILE A 142 5.22 2.82 22.32
N LYS A 143 4.46 3.76 22.90
CA LYS A 143 4.06 4.98 22.21
C LYS A 143 5.30 5.78 21.76
N GLY A 144 5.32 6.20 20.50
CA GLY A 144 6.43 6.94 19.91
C GLY A 144 7.66 6.09 19.57
N PHE A 145 7.57 4.75 19.64
CA PHE A 145 8.66 3.90 19.18
C PHE A 145 8.81 3.96 17.66
N CYS A 146 7.71 3.74 16.93
CA CYS A 146 7.57 3.97 15.50
C CYS A 146 6.94 5.36 15.24
N GLN A 147 7.27 5.97 14.10
CA GLN A 147 6.73 7.23 13.61
C GLN A 147 5.90 6.99 12.36
#